data_AF-A0A0M5JQF3-F1
#
_entry.id   AF-A0A0M5JQF3-F1
#
_cell.length_a   1.000
_cell.length_b   1.000
_cell.length_c   1.000
_cell.angle_alpha   90.00
_cell.angle_beta   90.00
_cell.angle_gamma   90.00
#
_symmetry.space_group_name_H-M   'P 1'
#
loop_
_entity.id
_entity.type
_entity.pdbx_description
1 polymer ?
#
loop_
_entity_poly.entity_id
_entity_poly.type
_entity_poly.pdbx_seq_one_letter_code
_entity_poly.pdbx_strand_id
1 'polypeptide(L)' 'MRNVRYLINDEFKAEEIAEALRLQLDVNRYRDVQITAVDRRNELIVQVPEANDGLEEALGSFMAGYQHGVILE' A
#
# COMPACT_ATOMS: atom_id res chain seq x y z
N MET A 1 -10.03 -5.68 9.91
CA MET A 1 -8.82 -5.32 9.12
C MET A 1 -9.11 -5.79 7.71
N ARG A 2 -9.08 -4.89 6.73
CA ARG A 2 -9.37 -5.21 5.33
C ARG A 2 -8.09 -5.23 4.49
N ASN A 3 -8.10 -5.99 3.41
CA ASN A 3 -6.94 -6.09 2.53
C ASN A 3 -7.14 -5.19 1.31
N VAL A 4 -6.14 -4.35 1.04
CA VAL A 4 -6.04 -3.58 -0.19
C VAL A 4 -4.84 -4.09 -0.95
N ARG A 5 -5.07 -4.63 -2.14
CA ARG A 5 -3.99 -5.10 -3.02
C ARG A 5 -3.75 -4.10 -4.12
N TYR A 6 -2.51 -3.69 -4.28
CA TYR A 6 -2.05 -2.83 -5.35
C TYR A 6 -1.19 -3.64 -6.32
N LEU A 7 -1.52 -3.55 -7.61
CA LEU A 7 -0.70 -4.08 -8.70
C LEU A 7 0.29 -2.98 -9.09
N ILE A 8 1.58 -3.22 -8.88
CA ILE A 8 2.63 -2.21 -9.04
C ILE A 8 3.06 -2.14 -10.50
N ASN A 9 3.29 -0.93 -11.01
CA ASN A 9 3.81 -0.74 -12.37
C ASN A 9 5.16 -1.46 -12.54
N ASP A 10 5.40 -2.05 -13.71
CA ASP A 10 6.61 -2.83 -14.00
C ASP A 10 7.92 -2.01 -13.91
N GLU A 11 7.80 -0.68 -13.92
CA GLU A 11 8.92 0.27 -13.71
C GLU A 11 9.39 0.31 -12.25
N PHE A 12 8.61 -0.22 -11.32
CA PHE A 12 8.91 -0.26 -9.89
C PHE A 12 8.86 -1.69 -9.35
N LYS A 13 9.58 -1.93 -8.25
CA LYS A 13 9.49 -3.19 -7.50
C LYS A 13 8.60 -3.05 -6.28
N ALA A 14 7.73 -4.02 -6.05
CA ALA A 14 6.86 -4.07 -4.89
C ALA A 14 7.60 -3.90 -3.55
N GLU A 15 8.80 -4.48 -3.39
CA GLU A 15 9.60 -4.29 -2.16
C GLU A 15 10.01 -2.82 -1.94
N GLU A 16 10.50 -2.16 -2.99
CA GLU A 16 10.94 -0.76 -2.93
C GLU A 16 9.76 0.17 -2.58
N ILE A 17 8.58 -0.10 -3.18
CA ILE A 17 7.35 0.64 -2.86
C ILE A 17 6.85 0.32 -1.45
N ALA A 18 7.00 -0.93 -0.98
CA ALA A 18 6.62 -1.31 0.38
C ALA A 18 7.43 -0.53 1.43
N GLU A 19 8.75 -0.40 1.23
CA GLU A 19 9.63 0.35 2.13
C GLU A 19 9.30 1.85 2.12
N ALA A 20 9.11 2.43 0.94
CA ALA A 20 8.71 3.83 0.80
C ALA A 20 7.36 4.11 1.46
N LEU A 21 6.38 3.22 1.27
CA LEU A 21 5.07 3.34 1.90
C LEU A 21 5.15 3.21 3.42
N ARG A 22 5.95 2.27 3.95
CA ARG A 22 6.18 2.13 5.40
C ARG A 22 6.71 3.43 6.00
N LEU A 23 7.70 4.06 5.36
CA LEU A 23 8.23 5.34 5.81
C LEU A 23 7.15 6.43 5.81
N GLN A 24 6.37 6.53 4.72
CA GLN A 24 5.30 7.52 4.62
C GLN A 24 4.26 7.35 5.73
N LEU A 25 3.85 6.11 6.03
CA LEU A 25 2.87 5.83 7.08
C LEU A 25 3.42 6.10 8.48
N ASP A 26 4.69 5.77 8.73
CA ASP A 26 5.33 6.03 10.03
C ASP A 26 5.44 7.53 10.32
N VAL A 27 5.80 8.34 9.31
CA VAL A 27 5.81 9.81 9.41
C VAL A 27 4.43 10.36 9.79
N ASN A 28 3.36 9.77 9.24
CA ASN A 28 1.97 10.14 9.55
C ASN A 28 1.41 9.44 10.80
N ARG A 29 2.24 8.67 11.52
CA ARG A 29 1.90 7.92 12.75
C ARG A 29 0.79 6.89 12.58
N TYR A 30 0.60 6.37 11.36
CA TYR A 30 -0.27 5.22 11.11
C TYR A 30 0.46 3.94 11.51
N ARG A 31 0.18 3.42 12.72
CA ARG A 31 0.87 2.27 13.29
C ARG A 31 0.14 0.93 13.11
N ASP A 32 -1.16 0.98 12.88
CA ASP A 32 -2.01 -0.21 12.76
C ASP A 32 -2.14 -0.67 11.30
N VAL A 33 -1.03 -0.68 10.56
CA VAL A 33 -1.00 -1.06 9.14
C VAL A 33 0.04 -2.13 8.91
N GLN A 34 -0.32 -3.19 8.19
CA GLN A 34 0.63 -4.21 7.76
C GLN A 34 0.85 -4.11 6.26
N ILE A 35 2.11 -4.13 5.83
CA ILE A 35 2.48 -4.00 4.42
C ILE A 35 3.33 -5.21 4.03
N THR A 36 2.87 -5.96 3.03
CA THR A 36 3.54 -7.15 2.50
C THR A 36 3.77 -7.00 1.00
N ALA A 37 5.02 -7.09 0.56
CA ALA A 37 5.38 -7.17 -0.86
C ALA A 37 5.29 -8.62 -1.35
N VAL A 38 4.84 -8.81 -2.58
CA VAL A 38 4.74 -10.12 -3.25
C VAL A 38 5.44 -10.04 -4.60
N ASP A 39 6.75 -10.26 -4.61
CA ASP A 39 7.64 -10.00 -5.76
C ASP A 39 7.29 -10.81 -7.00
N ARG A 40 6.90 -12.08 -6.79
CA ARG A 40 6.54 -12.99 -7.88
C ARG A 40 5.37 -12.50 -8.75
N ARG A 41 4.59 -11.52 -8.26
CA ARG A 41 3.47 -10.91 -8.97
C ARG A 41 3.58 -9.38 -9.07
N ASN A 42 4.66 -8.79 -8.55
CA ASN A 42 4.83 -7.35 -8.37
C ASN A 42 3.62 -6.68 -7.70
N GLU A 43 3.19 -7.23 -6.57
CA GLU A 43 2.02 -6.75 -5.83
C GLU A 43 2.37 -6.27 -4.44
N LEU A 44 1.59 -5.31 -3.94
CA LEU A 44 1.65 -4.85 -2.56
C LEU A 44 0.32 -5.12 -1.85
N ILE A 45 0.36 -5.87 -0.75
CA ILE A 45 -0.80 -6.12 0.11
C ILE A 45 -0.70 -5.21 1.32
N VAL A 46 -1.68 -4.34 1.49
CA VAL A 46 -1.79 -3.42 2.62
C VAL A 46 -3.01 -3.81 3.45
N GLN A 47 -2.80 -4.14 4.72
CA GLN A 47 -3.88 -4.43 5.66
C GLN A 47 -4.13 -3.22 6.53
N VAL A 48 -5.34 -2.69 6.45
CA VAL A 48 -5.74 -1.46 7.17
C VAL A 48 -6.89 -1.73 8.13
N PRO A 49 -7.01 -0.96 9.23
CA PRO A 49 -8.18 -1.00 10.10
C PRO A 49 -9.44 -0.65 9.33
N GLU A 50 -10.58 -1.17 9.77
CA GLU A 50 -11.87 -0.76 9.19
C GLU A 50 -12.18 0.69 9.58
N ALA A 51 -12.75 1.44 8.63
CA ALA A 51 -13.21 2.82 8.83
C ALA A 51 -12.13 3.81 9.27
N ASN A 52 -11.02 3.91 8.52
CA ASN A 52 -10.01 4.95 8.69
C ASN A 52 -9.84 5.75 7.40
N ASP A 53 -10.79 6.65 7.13
CA ASP A 53 -10.86 7.43 5.88
C ASP A 53 -9.55 8.18 5.56
N GLY A 54 -8.88 8.74 6.57
CA GLY A 54 -7.63 9.47 6.38
C GLY A 54 -6.46 8.56 5.95
N LEU A 55 -6.38 7.35 6.51
CA LEU A 55 -5.39 6.36 6.08
C LEU A 55 -5.65 5.89 4.65
N GLU A 56 -6.92 5.69 4.30
CA GLU A 56 -7.33 5.28 2.96
C GLU A 56 -7.00 6.35 1.91
N GLU A 57 -7.25 7.62 2.22
CA GLU A 57 -6.90 8.76 1.36
C GLU A 57 -5.37 8.88 1.20
N ALA A 58 -4.61 8.75 2.28
CA ALA A 58 -3.15 8.79 2.25
C ALA A 58 -2.57 7.66 1.39
N LEU A 59 -3.10 6.43 1.53
CA LEU A 59 -2.73 5.28 0.72
C LEU A 59 -3.08 5.47 -0.75
N GLY A 60 -4.31 5.91 -1.05
CA GLY A 60 -4.75 6.19 -2.41
C GLY A 60 -3.88 7.24 -3.09
N SER A 61 -3.60 8.34 -2.40
CA SER A 61 -2.77 9.44 -2.90
C SER A 61 -1.33 9.00 -3.16
N PHE A 62 -0.73 8.25 -2.23
CA PHE A 62 0.63 7.74 -2.39
C PHE A 62 0.72 6.73 -3.54
N MET A 63 -0.19 5.75 -3.58
CA MET A 63 -0.12 4.65 -4.54
C MET A 63 -0.48 5.08 -5.96
N ALA A 64 -1.22 6.18 -6.16
CA ALA A 64 -1.66 6.65 -7.48
C ALA A 64 -0.53 6.79 -8.51
N GLY A 65 0.71 7.07 -8.09
CA GLY A 65 1.87 7.16 -8.98
C GLY A 65 2.60 5.83 -9.26
N TYR A 66 2.32 4.78 -8.47
CA TYR A 66 3.09 3.53 -8.48
C TYR A 66 2.31 2.31 -8.96
N GLN A 67 0.98 2.40 -9.04
CA GLN A 67 0.12 1.28 -9.39
C GLN A 67 -0.51 1.41 -10.78
N HIS A 68 -0.95 0.28 -11.33
CA HIS A 68 -1.85 0.20 -12.50
C HIS A 68 -3.20 -0.45 -12.17
N GLY A 69 -3.41 -0.93 -10.93
CA GLY A 69 -4.69 -1.49 -10.53
C GLY A 69 -4.80 -1.77 -9.03
N VAL A 70 -6.02 -1.63 -8.49
CA VAL A 70 -6.38 -1.97 -7.10
C VAL A 70 -7.36 -3.15 -7.09
N ILE A 71 -7.17 -4.08 -6.16
CA ILE A 71 -8.15 -5.11 -5.81
C ILE A 71 -8.53 -4.90 -4.34
N LEU A 72 -9.82 -4.71 -4.07
CA LEU A 72 -10.39 -4.54 -2.72
C LEU A 72 -10.95 -5.88 -2.25
N GLU A 73 -10.45 -6.40 -1.12
CA GLU A 73 -10.86 -7.68 -0.51
C GLU A 73 -11.24 -7.52 0.97
#